data_AF-A0A395IVS9-F1
#
_entry.id   AF-A0A395IVS9-F1
#
_cell.length_a   1.000
_cell.length_b   1.000
_cell.length_c   1.000
_cell.angle_alpha   90.00
_cell.angle_beta   90.00
_cell.angle_gamma   90.00
#
_symmetry.space_group_name_H-M   'P 1'
#
loop_
_entity.id
_entity.type
_entity.pdbx_description
1 polymer ?
#
loop_
_entity_poly.entity_id
_entity_poly.type
_entity_poly.pdbx_seq_one_letter_code
_entity_poly.pdbx_strand_id
1 'polypeptide(L)'
;MLVAVEVVGLNPIDWKAPDFGFGLPSLPCISGRDFAGKVVKPPRGNSRFRSGDIVMGISTDYRDSRKAAYQQYAVVSDFNACSSATGCCAVQLAKLAGLKVIAIIDVARSGEPISIVKGITKGKLRFGLDTRGRESTALLAQAMRSEIGLEGKRAHLVGLTGLPKEQTPGVVYHSVPIKTFHEAPNIGEGLMIWLERLFEHNKISTPEIEVAHGGLQGINAALDRLRDGSVNGPRIVVPLELRT
;
A
#
# COMPACT_ATOMS: atom_id res chain seq x y z
N MET A 1 17.17 1.13 13.18
CA MET A 1 18.40 0.91 12.37
C MET A 1 18.61 2.05 11.40
N LEU A 2 19.85 2.27 10.96
CA LEU A 2 20.18 3.19 9.86
C LEU A 2 20.41 2.39 8.58
N VAL A 3 19.75 2.80 7.50
CA VAL A 3 19.80 2.15 6.19
C VAL A 3 20.35 3.13 5.17
N ALA A 4 21.35 2.72 4.39
CA ALA A 4 21.78 3.40 3.18
C ALA A 4 20.80 3.06 2.06
N VAL A 5 20.03 4.05 1.61
CA VAL A 5 18.97 3.86 0.62
C VAL A 5 19.57 3.67 -0.76
N GLU A 6 19.24 2.54 -1.40
CA GLU A 6 19.68 2.21 -2.76
C GLU A 6 18.55 2.41 -3.77
N VAL A 7 17.29 2.26 -3.37
CA VAL A 7 16.12 2.44 -4.26
C VAL A 7 14.97 3.04 -3.46
N VAL A 8 14.26 4.02 -4.02
CA VAL A 8 12.99 4.54 -3.47
C VAL A 8 11.81 4.09 -4.32
N GLY A 9 10.70 3.75 -3.67
CA GLY A 9 9.44 3.42 -4.33
C GLY A 9 8.47 4.58 -4.23
N LEU A 10 7.93 5.05 -5.36
CA LEU A 10 6.97 6.16 -5.37
C LEU A 10 5.54 5.65 -5.12
N ASN A 11 4.73 6.49 -4.48
CA ASN A 11 3.32 6.26 -4.21
C ASN A 11 2.48 7.49 -4.60
N PRO A 12 1.19 7.33 -4.96
CA PRO A 12 0.31 8.47 -5.25
C PRO A 12 0.20 9.49 -4.11
N ILE A 13 0.37 9.05 -2.85
CA ILE A 13 0.34 9.94 -1.69
C ILE A 13 1.50 10.94 -1.70
N ASP A 14 2.64 10.60 -2.32
CA ASP A 14 3.84 11.41 -2.30
C ASP A 14 3.69 12.72 -3.09
N TRP A 15 2.88 12.72 -4.16
CA TRP A 15 2.52 13.95 -4.89
C TRP A 15 1.21 14.58 -4.39
N LYS A 16 0.24 13.77 -3.93
CA LYS A 16 -1.06 14.30 -3.45
C LYS A 16 -0.93 15.09 -2.16
N ALA A 17 -0.13 14.62 -1.20
CA ALA A 17 0.04 15.28 0.09
C ALA A 17 0.48 16.76 -0.04
N PRO A 18 1.55 17.09 -0.81
CA PRO A 18 1.94 18.48 -1.02
C PRO A 18 0.90 19.29 -1.81
N ASP A 19 0.33 18.74 -2.89
CA ASP A 19 -0.61 19.47 -3.75
C ASP A 19 -1.92 19.85 -3.04
N PHE A 20 -2.43 18.95 -2.19
CA PHE A 20 -3.71 19.15 -1.49
C PHE A 20 -3.52 19.57 -0.02
N GLY A 21 -2.29 19.78 0.44
CA GLY A 21 -1.99 20.30 1.78
C GLY A 21 -2.42 19.38 2.93
N PHE A 22 -2.36 18.05 2.77
CA PHE A 22 -2.77 17.11 3.81
C PHE A 22 -1.66 16.13 4.20
N GLY A 23 -1.61 15.75 5.48
CA GLY A 23 -0.64 14.78 5.97
C GLY A 23 0.82 15.24 5.86
N LEU A 24 1.05 16.56 5.76
CA LEU A 24 2.38 17.16 5.74
C LEU A 24 2.89 17.39 7.17
N PRO A 25 4.15 17.06 7.47
CA PRO A 25 4.82 17.49 8.70
C PRO A 25 5.17 18.98 8.68
N SER A 26 5.76 19.48 9.77
CA SER A 26 6.29 20.84 9.83
C SER A 26 7.41 21.05 8.80
N LEU A 27 7.31 22.12 8.02
CA LEU A 27 8.33 22.50 7.06
C LEU A 27 9.55 23.14 7.77
N PRO A 28 10.79 22.95 7.25
CA PRO A 28 11.14 22.12 6.11
C PRO A 28 11.09 20.62 6.45
N CYS A 29 10.67 19.78 5.49
CA CYS A 29 10.57 18.34 5.68
C CYS A 29 11.09 17.53 4.49
N ILE A 30 11.42 16.26 4.75
CA ILE A 30 11.77 15.27 3.74
C ILE A 30 10.56 14.35 3.51
N SER A 31 10.25 14.06 2.25
CA SER A 31 9.10 13.26 1.83
C SER A 31 9.47 11.82 1.47
N GLY A 32 8.46 11.04 1.06
CA GLY A 32 8.62 9.66 0.59
C GLY A 32 8.26 8.63 1.65
N ARG A 33 7.69 7.51 1.18
CA ARG A 33 7.19 6.43 2.06
C ARG A 33 8.03 5.17 2.00
N ASP A 34 8.47 4.73 0.83
CA ASP A 34 9.02 3.39 0.70
C ASP A 34 10.42 3.41 0.09
N PHE A 35 11.29 2.56 0.60
CA PHE A 35 12.65 2.41 0.09
C PHE A 35 13.23 1.03 0.36
N ALA A 36 14.29 0.66 -0.37
CA ALA A 36 15.12 -0.49 -0.08
C ALA A 36 16.60 -0.09 -0.02
N GLY A 37 17.39 -0.80 0.79
CA GLY A 37 18.80 -0.48 0.95
C GLY A 37 19.51 -1.35 1.98
N LYS A 38 20.78 -1.03 2.24
CA LYS A 38 21.66 -1.79 3.15
C LYS A 38 21.64 -1.24 4.56
N VAL A 39 21.54 -2.11 5.56
CA VAL A 39 21.74 -1.72 6.97
C VAL A 39 23.20 -1.32 7.17
N VAL A 40 23.45 -0.04 7.43
CA VAL A 40 24.79 0.49 7.77
C VAL A 40 25.00 0.60 9.27
N LYS A 41 23.92 0.67 10.05
CA LYS A 41 23.97 0.63 11.52
C LYS A 41 22.77 -0.16 12.08
N PRO A 42 22.98 -1.35 12.66
CA PRO A 42 21.92 -2.14 13.25
C PRO A 42 21.35 -1.48 14.53
N PRO A 43 20.18 -1.89 15.01
CA PRO A 43 19.63 -1.42 16.29
C PRO A 43 20.56 -1.76 17.47
N ARG A 44 20.47 -0.98 18.55
CA ARG A 44 21.12 -1.34 19.82
C ARG A 44 20.29 -2.44 20.49
N GLY A 45 20.88 -3.61 20.73
CA GLY A 45 20.25 -4.74 21.41
C GLY A 45 20.00 -5.93 20.48
N ASN A 46 19.18 -6.89 20.94
CA ASN A 46 18.78 -8.03 20.13
C ASN A 46 17.83 -7.57 19.02
N SER A 47 18.28 -7.67 17.79
CA SER A 47 17.46 -7.49 16.59
C SER A 47 17.66 -8.70 15.68
N ARG A 48 16.75 -8.90 14.73
CA ARG A 48 16.92 -9.88 13.66
C ARG A 48 17.84 -9.39 12.53
N PHE A 49 18.11 -8.09 12.47
CA PHE A 49 18.94 -7.47 11.42
C PHE A 49 20.38 -7.18 11.85
N ARG A 50 21.31 -7.28 10.91
CA ARG A 50 22.75 -7.04 11.06
C ARG A 50 23.23 -6.04 10.02
N SER A 51 24.42 -5.47 10.24
CA SER A 51 25.09 -4.65 9.24
C SER A 51 25.27 -5.45 7.94
N GLY A 52 24.99 -4.82 6.81
CA GLY A 52 25.07 -5.45 5.48
C GLY A 52 23.78 -6.08 4.98
N ASP A 53 22.80 -6.32 5.86
CA ASP A 53 21.50 -6.87 5.44
C ASP A 53 20.79 -5.93 4.47
N ILE A 54 20.19 -6.52 3.44
CA ILE A 54 19.29 -5.80 2.52
C ILE A 54 17.91 -5.77 3.15
N VAL A 55 17.39 -4.58 3.36
CA VAL A 55 16.09 -4.36 3.96
C VAL A 55 15.27 -3.40 3.11
N MET A 56 13.96 -3.58 3.15
CA MET A 56 13.02 -2.58 2.65
C MET A 56 12.41 -1.86 3.86
N GLY A 57 12.29 -0.54 3.85
CA GLY A 57 11.66 0.25 4.89
C GLY A 57 10.33 0.84 4.45
N ILE A 58 9.30 0.73 5.31
CA ILE A 58 8.04 1.46 5.17
C ILE A 58 8.05 2.64 6.16
N SER A 59 8.14 3.85 5.62
CA SER A 59 8.19 5.12 6.35
C SER A 59 6.89 5.90 6.18
N THR A 60 5.82 5.47 6.86
CA THR A 60 4.62 6.31 7.01
C THR A 60 4.58 7.13 8.30
N ASP A 61 5.65 7.11 9.10
CA ASP A 61 5.86 8.05 10.22
C ASP A 61 6.40 9.39 9.71
N TYR A 62 5.55 10.09 8.96
CA TYR A 62 5.91 11.33 8.25
C TYR A 62 6.26 12.50 9.17
N ARG A 63 6.03 12.38 10.49
CA ARG A 63 6.38 13.43 11.46
C ARG A 63 7.87 13.46 11.80
N ASP A 64 8.60 12.38 11.51
CA ASP A 64 10.04 12.30 11.70
C ASP A 64 10.75 12.25 10.33
N SER A 65 11.27 13.39 9.88
CA SER A 65 11.98 13.50 8.60
C SER A 65 13.17 12.55 8.48
N ARG A 66 13.74 12.05 9.60
CA ARG A 66 14.84 11.06 9.56
C ARG A 66 14.40 9.70 9.05
N LYS A 67 13.09 9.42 9.05
CA LYS A 67 12.52 8.15 8.61
C LYS A 67 12.13 8.17 7.13
N ALA A 68 11.88 9.36 6.57
CA ALA A 68 11.39 9.56 5.21
C ALA A 68 12.26 8.89 4.12
N ALA A 69 11.67 8.54 2.98
CA ALA A 69 12.36 7.75 1.96
C ALA A 69 13.29 8.56 1.03
N TYR A 70 13.00 9.83 0.75
CA TYR A 70 13.71 10.61 -0.28
C TYR A 70 15.01 11.24 0.23
N GLN A 71 15.89 10.38 0.72
CA GLN A 71 17.21 10.74 1.25
C GLN A 71 18.17 9.56 1.12
N GLN A 72 19.47 9.83 1.16
CA GLN A 72 20.49 8.78 1.00
C GLN A 72 20.58 7.83 2.21
N TYR A 73 20.16 8.30 3.39
CA TYR A 73 20.15 7.50 4.61
C TYR A 73 18.85 7.71 5.38
N ALA A 74 18.18 6.62 5.74
CA ALA A 74 16.90 6.67 6.45
C ALA A 74 16.92 5.78 7.70
N VAL A 75 16.22 6.24 8.73
CA VAL A 75 16.01 5.51 9.98
C VAL A 75 14.74 4.67 9.85
N VAL A 76 14.85 3.36 10.07
CA VAL A 76 13.70 2.44 10.13
C VAL A 76 13.67 1.78 11.49
N SER A 77 12.49 1.69 12.10
CA SER A 77 12.27 0.71 13.16
C SER A 77 12.38 -0.69 12.56
N ASP A 78 13.13 -1.58 13.17
CA ASP A 78 13.32 -2.95 12.64
C ASP A 78 11.99 -3.70 12.42
N PHE A 79 10.99 -3.45 13.24
CA PHE A 79 9.64 -4.02 13.07
C PHE A 79 8.82 -3.46 11.88
N ASN A 80 9.31 -2.46 11.12
CA ASN A 80 8.57 -1.79 10.03
C ASN A 80 9.15 -2.05 8.62
N ALA A 81 9.92 -3.13 8.41
CA ALA A 81 10.70 -3.34 7.18
C ALA A 81 10.22 -4.52 6.27
N CYS A 82 9.69 -4.26 5.05
CA CYS A 82 9.33 -5.17 3.90
C CYS A 82 8.31 -4.54 2.88
N SER A 83 7.81 -5.29 1.86
CA SER A 83 7.20 -4.81 0.57
C SER A 83 5.77 -4.25 0.53
N SER A 84 5.48 -3.30 -0.39
CA SER A 84 4.16 -2.68 -0.62
C SER A 84 3.72 -2.66 -2.09
N ALA A 85 2.53 -3.21 -2.35
CA ALA A 85 1.67 -3.00 -3.54
C ALA A 85 0.23 -3.45 -3.24
N THR A 86 -0.50 -2.63 -2.49
CA THR A 86 -1.68 -3.05 -1.71
C THR A 86 -2.74 -3.83 -2.49
N GLY A 87 -3.08 -3.41 -3.72
CA GLY A 87 -4.09 -4.10 -4.55
C GLY A 87 -3.62 -5.47 -5.07
N CYS A 88 -2.40 -5.53 -5.61
CA CYS A 88 -1.81 -6.79 -6.09
C CYS A 88 -1.57 -7.77 -4.94
N CYS A 89 -1.09 -7.29 -3.80
CA CYS A 89 -0.92 -8.12 -2.61
C CYS A 89 -2.27 -8.62 -2.08
N ALA A 90 -3.31 -7.78 -2.03
CA ALA A 90 -4.62 -8.19 -1.57
C ALA A 90 -5.25 -9.29 -2.42
N VAL A 91 -5.13 -9.22 -3.75
CA VAL A 91 -5.61 -10.28 -4.67
C VAL A 91 -4.89 -11.60 -4.41
N GLN A 92 -3.56 -11.56 -4.26
CA GLN A 92 -2.77 -12.75 -4.00
C GLN A 92 -3.09 -13.38 -2.64
N LEU A 93 -3.17 -12.56 -1.59
CA LEU A 93 -3.56 -13.01 -0.24
C LEU A 93 -4.97 -13.58 -0.20
N ALA A 94 -5.94 -12.96 -0.88
CA ALA A 94 -7.30 -13.46 -0.95
C ALA A 94 -7.38 -14.83 -1.64
N LYS A 95 -6.61 -15.03 -2.73
CA LYS A 95 -6.49 -16.34 -3.40
C LYS A 95 -5.84 -17.39 -2.48
N LEU A 96 -4.78 -17.03 -1.76
CA LEU A 96 -4.13 -17.90 -0.78
C LEU A 96 -5.07 -18.30 0.36
N ALA A 97 -5.98 -17.42 0.76
CA ALA A 97 -7.04 -17.70 1.73
C ALA A 97 -8.20 -18.56 1.17
N GLY A 98 -8.11 -19.04 -0.08
CA GLY A 98 -9.12 -19.87 -0.72
C GLY A 98 -10.35 -19.09 -1.23
N LEU A 99 -10.26 -17.76 -1.34
CA LEU A 99 -11.35 -16.94 -1.87
C LEU A 99 -11.36 -16.94 -3.40
N LYS A 100 -12.55 -16.94 -3.99
CA LYS A 100 -12.75 -16.59 -5.40
C LYS A 100 -12.75 -15.08 -5.53
N VAL A 101 -11.81 -14.53 -6.30
CA VAL A 101 -11.57 -13.09 -6.37
C VAL A 101 -12.08 -12.52 -7.69
N ILE A 102 -12.86 -11.43 -7.60
CA ILE A 102 -13.18 -10.55 -8.72
C ILE A 102 -12.34 -9.28 -8.51
N ALA A 103 -11.48 -8.95 -9.47
CA ALA A 103 -10.68 -7.73 -9.44
C ALA A 103 -11.20 -6.76 -10.52
N ILE A 104 -11.43 -5.50 -10.14
CA ILE A 104 -11.84 -4.43 -11.04
C ILE A 104 -10.72 -3.40 -11.06
N ILE A 105 -10.08 -3.23 -12.21
CA ILE A 105 -8.93 -2.33 -12.42
C ILE A 105 -9.26 -1.50 -13.67
N ASP A 106 -9.45 -0.18 -13.48
CA ASP A 106 -9.81 0.85 -14.48
C ASP A 106 -10.92 0.52 -15.49
N VAL A 107 -11.77 1.52 -15.77
CA VAL A 107 -13.02 1.40 -16.53
C VAL A 107 -12.73 1.27 -18.03
N ALA A 108 -12.22 0.11 -18.46
CA ALA A 108 -11.92 -0.18 -19.87
C ALA A 108 -12.95 -1.10 -20.55
N ARG A 109 -14.12 -1.35 -19.94
CA ARG A 109 -15.19 -2.13 -20.57
C ARG A 109 -16.52 -1.40 -20.46
N SER A 110 -17.19 -1.25 -21.60
CA SER A 110 -18.57 -0.82 -21.71
C SER A 110 -19.47 -1.78 -20.90
N GLY A 111 -19.96 -1.32 -19.76
CA GLY A 111 -20.85 -2.08 -18.89
C GLY A 111 -20.93 -1.47 -17.49
N GLU A 112 -22.09 -1.55 -16.85
CA GLU A 112 -22.28 -1.08 -15.49
C GLU A 112 -21.63 -2.10 -14.50
N PRO A 113 -20.52 -1.75 -13.80
CA PRO A 113 -19.74 -2.73 -13.01
C PRO A 113 -20.56 -3.46 -11.94
N ILE A 114 -21.59 -2.79 -11.41
CA ILE A 114 -22.51 -3.31 -10.40
C ILE A 114 -23.26 -4.54 -10.93
N SER A 115 -23.85 -4.44 -12.13
CA SER A 115 -24.62 -5.54 -12.72
C SER A 115 -23.75 -6.75 -13.02
N ILE A 116 -22.52 -6.53 -13.50
CA ILE A 116 -21.53 -7.59 -13.75
C ILE A 116 -21.18 -8.33 -12.46
N VAL A 117 -20.82 -7.60 -11.40
CA VAL A 117 -20.48 -8.20 -10.10
C VAL A 117 -21.67 -8.96 -9.53
N LYS A 118 -22.88 -8.38 -9.57
CA LYS A 118 -24.10 -9.05 -9.11
C LYS A 118 -24.40 -10.31 -9.93
N GLY A 119 -24.21 -10.28 -11.24
CA GLY A 119 -24.39 -11.45 -12.11
C GLY A 119 -23.45 -12.60 -11.76
N ILE A 120 -22.16 -12.32 -11.61
CA ILE A 120 -21.14 -13.33 -11.27
C ILE A 120 -21.38 -13.90 -9.86
N THR A 121 -21.67 -13.02 -8.90
CA THR A 121 -21.85 -13.40 -7.48
C THR A 121 -23.26 -13.86 -7.16
N LYS A 122 -24.18 -13.81 -8.13
CA LYS A 122 -25.63 -14.01 -7.94
C LYS A 122 -26.19 -13.15 -6.80
N GLY A 123 -25.69 -11.93 -6.65
CA GLY A 123 -26.07 -11.00 -5.58
C GLY A 123 -25.62 -11.42 -4.17
N LYS A 124 -24.67 -12.35 -4.05
CA LYS A 124 -24.17 -12.89 -2.76
C LYS A 124 -22.74 -12.47 -2.43
N LEU A 125 -22.29 -11.29 -2.89
CA LEU A 125 -20.93 -10.81 -2.60
C LEU A 125 -20.76 -10.52 -1.10
N ARG A 126 -19.81 -11.20 -0.45
CA ARG A 126 -19.61 -11.12 1.00
C ARG A 126 -18.49 -10.19 1.45
N PHE A 127 -17.42 -10.07 0.67
CA PHE A 127 -16.23 -9.30 1.06
C PHE A 127 -15.89 -8.30 -0.06
N GLY A 128 -15.65 -7.05 0.32
CA GLY A 128 -15.24 -5.98 -0.58
C GLY A 128 -14.02 -5.25 -0.03
N LEU A 129 -13.11 -4.89 -0.93
CA LEU A 129 -11.94 -4.06 -0.65
C LEU A 129 -11.84 -2.99 -1.75
N ASP A 130 -11.96 -1.73 -1.36
CA ASP A 130 -11.73 -0.59 -2.24
C ASP A 130 -10.40 0.09 -1.88
N THR A 131 -9.60 0.39 -2.91
CA THR A 131 -8.29 1.03 -2.78
C THR A 131 -8.22 2.39 -3.50
N ARG A 132 -9.36 2.95 -3.93
CA ARG A 132 -9.44 4.14 -4.78
C ARG A 132 -10.00 5.32 -4.01
N GLY A 133 -11.24 5.26 -3.52
CA GLY A 133 -11.84 6.40 -2.82
C GLY A 133 -13.30 6.20 -2.40
N ARG A 134 -13.89 7.27 -1.87
CA ARG A 134 -15.26 7.23 -1.31
C ARG A 134 -16.32 6.85 -2.34
N GLU A 135 -16.23 7.40 -3.55
CA GLU A 135 -17.20 7.14 -4.63
C GLU A 135 -17.15 5.70 -5.13
N SER A 136 -15.96 5.16 -5.38
CA SER A 136 -15.78 3.75 -5.76
C SER A 136 -16.18 2.80 -4.63
N THR A 137 -15.91 3.16 -3.37
CA THR A 137 -16.38 2.41 -2.21
C THR A 137 -17.91 2.38 -2.15
N ALA A 138 -18.59 3.48 -2.51
CA ALA A 138 -20.04 3.53 -2.60
C ALA A 138 -20.58 2.58 -3.69
N LEU A 139 -19.98 2.60 -4.88
CA LEU A 139 -20.34 1.68 -5.97
C LEU A 139 -20.14 0.22 -5.58
N LEU A 140 -19.02 -0.10 -4.91
CA LEU A 140 -18.77 -1.45 -4.40
C LEU A 140 -19.82 -1.86 -3.35
N ALA A 141 -20.19 -0.96 -2.44
CA ALA A 141 -21.24 -1.22 -1.46
C ALA A 141 -22.59 -1.52 -2.14
N GLN A 142 -22.94 -0.79 -3.21
CA GLN A 142 -24.15 -1.05 -4.00
C GLN A 142 -24.11 -2.42 -4.69
N ALA A 143 -22.95 -2.84 -5.22
CA ALA A 143 -22.76 -4.17 -5.77
C ALA A 143 -22.86 -5.28 -4.71
N MET A 144 -22.48 -4.98 -3.47
CA MET A 144 -22.59 -5.90 -2.33
C MET A 144 -23.98 -5.99 -1.73
N ARG A 145 -24.86 -5.02 -2.01
CA ARG A 145 -26.25 -5.04 -1.52
C ARG A 145 -26.97 -6.28 -2.06
N SER A 146 -27.31 -7.17 -1.15
CA SER A 146 -28.05 -8.39 -1.46
C SER A 146 -29.55 -8.17 -1.25
N GLU A 147 -30.35 -8.43 -2.29
CA GLU A 147 -31.82 -8.40 -2.21
C GLU A 147 -32.40 -9.72 -1.69
N ILE A 148 -31.70 -10.82 -1.91
CA ILE A 148 -32.07 -12.18 -1.48
C ILE A 148 -31.50 -12.56 -0.10
N GLY A 149 -30.74 -11.65 0.51
CA GLY A 149 -30.02 -11.89 1.77
C GLY A 149 -28.79 -12.81 1.62
N LEU A 150 -27.99 -12.87 2.68
CA LEU A 150 -26.75 -13.66 2.74
C LEU A 150 -26.86 -14.84 3.71
N GLU A 151 -28.02 -15.51 3.80
CA GLU A 151 -28.20 -16.72 4.63
C GLU A 151 -27.73 -16.51 6.08
N GLY A 152 -28.17 -15.43 6.73
CA GLY A 152 -27.77 -15.07 8.10
C GLY A 152 -26.37 -14.45 8.25
N LYS A 153 -25.62 -14.27 7.14
CA LYS A 153 -24.31 -13.60 7.14
C LYS A 153 -24.46 -12.12 6.77
N ARG A 154 -23.42 -11.33 7.04
CA ARG A 154 -23.31 -9.92 6.62
C ARG A 154 -22.25 -9.76 5.54
N ALA A 155 -22.39 -8.72 4.74
CA ALA A 155 -21.36 -8.29 3.79
C ALA A 155 -20.37 -7.37 4.53
N HIS A 156 -19.07 -7.46 4.22
CA HIS A 156 -18.00 -6.73 4.90
C HIS A 156 -17.16 -5.95 3.89
N LEU A 157 -17.11 -4.64 4.02
CA LEU A 157 -16.45 -3.73 3.10
C LEU A 157 -15.35 -2.94 3.81
N VAL A 158 -14.13 -3.00 3.28
CA VAL A 158 -13.01 -2.14 3.65
C VAL A 158 -12.83 -1.08 2.56
N GLY A 159 -12.90 0.20 2.90
CA GLY A 159 -12.49 1.30 2.02
C GLY A 159 -11.19 1.91 2.51
N LEU A 160 -10.05 1.56 1.91
CA LEU A 160 -8.72 1.94 2.42
C LEU A 160 -8.47 3.45 2.39
N THR A 161 -9.00 4.13 1.39
CA THR A 161 -8.77 5.57 1.16
C THR A 161 -10.01 6.42 1.48
N GLY A 162 -11.08 5.80 1.97
CA GLY A 162 -12.27 6.50 2.45
C GLY A 162 -13.54 5.66 2.39
N LEU A 163 -14.44 5.93 3.31
CA LEU A 163 -15.78 5.33 3.35
C LEU A 163 -16.82 6.33 2.80
N PRO A 164 -17.93 5.85 2.20
CA PRO A 164 -19.02 6.71 1.78
C PRO A 164 -19.70 7.37 2.99
N LYS A 165 -20.30 8.55 2.77
CA LYS A 165 -21.09 9.23 3.81
C LYS A 165 -22.38 8.46 4.13
N GLU A 166 -23.01 7.92 3.09
CA GLU A 166 -24.22 7.12 3.20
C GLU A 166 -23.88 5.64 3.25
N GLN A 167 -24.45 4.94 4.21
CA GLN A 167 -24.24 3.50 4.37
C GLN A 167 -25.30 2.71 3.62
N THR A 168 -24.87 1.63 2.97
CA THR A 168 -25.75 0.69 2.28
C THR A 168 -26.27 -0.35 3.27
N PRO A 169 -27.60 -0.57 3.37
CA PRO A 169 -28.17 -1.57 4.26
C PRO A 169 -27.59 -2.98 4.01
N GLY A 170 -27.27 -3.69 5.10
CA GLY A 170 -26.72 -5.05 5.06
C GLY A 170 -25.20 -5.13 4.82
N VAL A 171 -24.53 -3.99 4.58
CA VAL A 171 -23.08 -3.90 4.44
C VAL A 171 -22.47 -3.35 5.74
N VAL A 172 -21.49 -4.07 6.28
CA VAL A 172 -20.69 -3.65 7.43
C VAL A 172 -19.41 -3.02 6.91
N TYR A 173 -19.18 -1.77 7.29
CA TYR A 173 -18.01 -1.01 6.88
C TYR A 173 -16.89 -1.14 7.92
N HIS A 174 -15.66 -1.31 7.46
CA HIS A 174 -14.48 -1.48 8.30
C HIS A 174 -13.44 -0.41 7.95
N SER A 175 -12.92 0.22 8.99
CA SER A 175 -11.72 1.06 8.90
C SER A 175 -10.49 0.21 9.23
N VAL A 176 -9.44 0.34 8.43
CA VAL A 176 -8.15 -0.30 8.72
C VAL A 176 -7.29 0.69 9.50
N PRO A 177 -6.89 0.39 10.76
CA PRO A 177 -6.07 1.30 11.54
C PRO A 177 -4.60 1.18 11.08
N ILE A 178 -4.28 1.77 9.93
CA ILE A 178 -2.96 1.67 9.29
C ILE A 178 -1.83 2.08 10.26
N LYS A 179 -2.07 3.07 11.12
CA LYS A 179 -1.06 3.54 12.09
C LYS A 179 -0.67 2.50 13.14
N THR A 180 -1.54 1.54 13.44
CA THR A 180 -1.23 0.48 14.39
C THR A 180 -0.01 -0.33 13.95
N PHE A 181 0.23 -0.45 12.64
CA PHE A 181 1.44 -1.05 12.09
C PHE A 181 2.72 -0.38 12.63
N HIS A 182 2.73 0.95 12.76
CA HIS A 182 3.89 1.73 13.21
C HIS A 182 3.95 1.92 14.72
N GLU A 183 2.79 2.02 15.37
CA GLU A 183 2.67 2.38 16.78
C GLU A 183 2.70 1.15 17.71
N ALA A 184 2.39 -0.05 17.19
CA ALA A 184 2.41 -1.30 17.95
C ALA A 184 3.49 -2.27 17.40
N PRO A 185 4.66 -2.36 18.06
CA PRO A 185 5.80 -3.12 17.56
C PRO A 185 5.50 -4.59 17.26
N ASN A 186 4.70 -5.26 18.11
CA ASN A 186 4.32 -6.65 17.94
C ASN A 186 3.43 -6.89 16.70
N ILE A 187 2.60 -5.91 16.34
CA ILE A 187 1.75 -5.98 15.16
C ILE A 187 2.59 -5.73 13.90
N GLY A 188 3.42 -4.69 13.92
CA GLY A 188 4.36 -4.40 12.83
C GLY A 188 5.24 -5.61 12.53
N GLU A 189 5.97 -6.10 13.53
CA GLU A 189 6.89 -7.22 13.39
C GLU A 189 6.20 -8.50 12.89
N GLY A 190 5.06 -8.86 13.47
CA GLY A 190 4.31 -10.04 13.06
C GLY A 190 3.87 -10.00 11.60
N LEU A 191 3.40 -8.84 11.12
CA LEU A 191 3.02 -8.64 9.72
C LEU A 191 4.24 -8.74 8.79
N MET A 192 5.40 -8.20 9.18
CA MET A 192 6.61 -8.27 8.36
C MET A 192 7.16 -9.69 8.27
N ILE A 193 7.19 -10.44 9.37
CA ILE A 193 7.59 -11.85 9.38
C ILE A 193 6.69 -12.67 8.45
N TRP A 194 5.37 -12.43 8.48
CA TRP A 194 4.45 -13.13 7.58
C TRP A 194 4.71 -12.78 6.12
N LEU A 195 4.94 -11.50 5.81
CA LEU A 195 5.21 -11.09 4.44
C LEU A 195 6.53 -11.67 3.92
N GLU A 196 7.58 -11.67 4.73
CA GLU A 196 8.88 -12.28 4.41
C GLU A 196 8.72 -13.77 4.08
N ARG A 197 8.01 -14.51 4.93
CA ARG A 197 7.72 -15.94 4.68
C ARG A 197 6.94 -16.15 3.38
N LEU A 198 5.99 -15.27 3.08
CA LEU A 198 5.21 -15.35 1.84
C LEU A 198 6.10 -15.15 0.60
N PHE A 199 7.07 -14.23 0.66
CA PHE A 199 8.06 -14.07 -0.41
C PHE A 199 9.04 -15.24 -0.47
N GLU A 200 9.60 -15.67 0.67
CA GLU A 200 10.54 -16.79 0.76
C GLU A 200 9.96 -18.08 0.17
N HIS A 201 8.67 -18.33 0.43
CA HIS A 201 7.95 -19.48 -0.12
C HIS A 201 7.32 -19.24 -1.51
N ASN A 202 7.64 -18.12 -2.17
CA ASN A 202 7.09 -17.72 -3.48
C ASN A 202 5.55 -17.78 -3.53
N LYS A 203 4.88 -17.46 -2.42
CA LYS A 203 3.42 -17.43 -2.33
C LYS A 203 2.84 -16.11 -2.84
N ILE A 204 3.65 -15.06 -2.83
CA ILE A 204 3.31 -13.76 -3.43
C ILE A 204 4.49 -13.26 -4.28
N SER A 205 4.17 -12.44 -5.28
CA SER A 205 5.11 -11.73 -6.14
C SER A 205 4.93 -10.22 -5.96
N THR A 206 6.03 -9.49 -6.17
CA THR A 206 6.02 -8.03 -6.24
C THR A 206 5.22 -7.55 -7.47
N PRO A 207 4.70 -6.32 -7.48
CA PRO A 207 4.14 -5.75 -8.69
C PRO A 207 5.22 -5.61 -9.77
N GLU A 208 4.80 -5.43 -11.02
CA GLU A 208 5.68 -4.92 -12.06
C GLU A 208 6.25 -3.56 -11.64
N ILE A 209 7.50 -3.31 -12.01
CA ILE A 209 8.19 -2.07 -11.70
C ILE A 209 8.55 -1.32 -12.98
N GLU A 210 8.59 -0.01 -12.85
CA GLU A 210 9.17 0.87 -13.86
C GLU A 210 10.30 1.66 -13.23
N VAL A 211 11.47 1.69 -13.87
CA VAL A 211 12.65 2.35 -13.33
C VAL A 211 12.70 3.78 -13.85
N ALA A 212 12.59 4.76 -12.94
CA ALA A 212 12.89 6.15 -13.24
C ALA A 212 14.35 6.48 -12.92
N HIS A 213 14.94 7.38 -13.72
CA HIS A 213 16.36 7.73 -13.65
C HIS A 213 16.59 9.09 -12.99
N GLY A 214 17.85 9.41 -12.69
CA GLY A 214 18.26 10.73 -12.16
C GLY A 214 18.34 10.83 -10.64
N GLY A 215 18.26 9.71 -9.92
CA GLY A 215 18.42 9.68 -8.46
C GLY A 215 17.43 10.59 -7.73
N LEU A 216 17.88 11.24 -6.65
CA LEU A 216 17.04 12.15 -5.86
C LEU A 216 16.51 13.32 -6.70
N GLN A 217 17.30 13.82 -7.65
CA GLN A 217 16.93 14.92 -8.53
C GLN A 217 15.80 14.53 -9.51
N GLY A 218 15.74 13.25 -9.89
CA GLY A 218 14.72 12.70 -10.78
C GLY A 218 13.36 12.44 -10.12
N ILE A 219 13.26 12.50 -8.79
CA ILE A 219 12.04 12.13 -8.05
C ILE A 219 10.84 13.00 -8.46
N ASN A 220 11.02 14.32 -8.57
CA ASN A 220 9.90 15.20 -8.94
C ASN A 220 9.36 14.91 -10.34
N ALA A 221 10.26 14.71 -11.32
CA ALA A 221 9.85 14.33 -12.67
C ALA A 221 9.12 12.97 -12.70
N ALA A 222 9.56 12.02 -11.87
CA ALA A 222 8.89 10.73 -11.73
C ALA A 222 7.53 10.84 -11.00
N LEU A 223 7.39 11.76 -10.04
CA LEU A 223 6.11 12.07 -9.39
C LEU A 223 5.13 12.76 -10.33
N ASP A 224 5.60 13.64 -11.22
CA ASP A 224 4.77 14.28 -12.24
C ASP A 224 4.11 13.23 -13.15
N ARG A 225 4.83 12.16 -13.48
CA ARG A 225 4.31 11.03 -14.26
C ARG A 225 3.25 10.19 -13.52
N LEU A 226 3.34 10.11 -12.19
CA LEU A 226 2.26 9.53 -11.37
C LEU A 226 1.06 10.47 -11.24
N ARG A 227 1.31 11.79 -11.26
CA ARG A 227 0.29 12.83 -11.14
C ARG A 227 -0.56 12.92 -12.41
N ASP A 228 0.07 12.90 -13.58
CA ASP A 228 -0.61 12.98 -14.89
C ASP A 228 -1.20 11.64 -15.36
N GLY A 229 -0.86 10.53 -14.69
CA GLY A 229 -1.38 9.19 -15.01
C GLY A 229 -0.68 8.51 -16.20
N SER A 230 0.44 9.05 -16.67
CA SER A 230 1.27 8.44 -17.73
C SER A 230 1.86 7.09 -17.32
N VAL A 231 1.94 6.80 -16.01
CA VAL A 231 2.22 5.47 -15.47
C VAL A 231 0.99 4.93 -14.75
N ASN A 232 0.44 3.84 -15.27
CA ASN A 232 -0.73 3.16 -14.69
C ASN A 232 -0.51 1.64 -14.70
N GLY A 233 -0.49 1.02 -13.50
CA GLY A 233 -0.21 -0.40 -13.32
C GLY A 233 1.10 -0.67 -12.59
N PRO A 234 2.27 -0.43 -13.22
CA PRO A 234 3.55 -0.71 -12.58
C PRO A 234 3.88 0.32 -11.51
N ARG A 235 4.72 -0.10 -10.57
CA ARG A 235 5.24 0.76 -9.52
C ARG A 235 6.51 1.48 -10.00
N ILE A 236 6.53 2.81 -9.94
CA ILE A 236 7.76 3.55 -10.22
C ILE A 236 8.75 3.38 -9.07
N VAL A 237 9.96 2.98 -9.41
CA VAL A 237 11.11 2.93 -8.50
C VAL A 237 12.22 3.84 -9.02
N VAL A 238 12.93 4.51 -8.11
CA VAL A 238 14.05 5.40 -8.45
C VAL A 238 15.31 4.86 -7.76
N PRO A 239 16.27 4.28 -8.51
CA PRO A 239 17.57 3.92 -7.97
C PRO A 239 18.32 5.17 -7.53
N LEU A 240 18.94 5.11 -6.36
CA LEU A 240 19.81 6.16 -5.85
C LEU A 240 21.26 5.74 -6.05
N GLU A 241 22.04 6.61 -6.69
CA GLU A 241 23.49 6.48 -6.70
C GLU A 241 24.02 6.93 -5.34
N LEU A 242 24.44 5.97 -4.51
CA LEU A 242 25.24 6.28 -3.34
C LEU A 242 26.62 6.72 -3.86
N ARG A 243 26.90 8.03 -3.76
CA ARG A 243 28.26 8.54 -3.98
C ARG A 243 29.16 7.90 -2.93
N THR A 244 30.03 7.00 -3.38
CA THR A 244 31.13 6.42 -2.60
C THR A 244 32.17 7.47 -2.25
#